data_AF-A0A1D1Y0C6-F1
#
_entry.id   AF-A0A1D1Y0C6-F1
#
_cell.length_a   1.000
_cell.length_b   1.000
_cell.length_c   1.000
_cell.angle_alpha   90.00
_cell.angle_beta   90.00
_cell.angle_gamma   90.00
#
_symmetry.space_group_name_H-M   'P 1'
#
loop_
_entity.id
_entity.type
_entity.pdbx_description
1 polymer ?
#
loop_
_entity_poly.entity_id
_entity_poly.type
_entity_poly.pdbx_seq_one_letter_code
_entity_poly.pdbx_strand_id
1 'polypeptide(L)'
;VSGVVTCGNVPLESSFEKVPRCVYTSTALYEYRGWDSKAANPTHRRFTWGLRSLERHVVDFYISDFQSGLRALVKTGSGARVTPYVDESIVVDINANNKDPSPDFLRWLGERNLSSDDRIMRMKEGYIKEGSTVSVMGVVQRNENVLMIVPPPEPVSMGCQWAQCILPASLDGIVLRCEDTSETDVIPV
;
A
#
# COMPACT_ATOMS: atom_id res chain seq x y z
N VAL A 1 16.70 4.80 5.26
CA VAL A 1 16.50 6.22 5.63
C VAL A 1 15.12 6.33 6.23
N SER A 2 15.00 6.91 7.41
CA SER A 2 13.71 7.12 8.08
C SER A 2 13.44 8.62 8.15
N GLY A 3 12.21 9.04 7.90
CA GLY A 3 11.90 10.47 7.84
C GLY A 3 10.48 10.77 7.41
N VAL A 4 10.16 12.06 7.38
CA VAL A 4 8.84 12.58 7.03
C VAL A 4 8.70 12.64 5.51
N VAL A 5 7.53 12.22 5.03
CA VAL A 5 7.18 12.25 3.60
C VAL A 5 6.68 13.63 3.19
N THR A 6 7.17 14.11 2.05
CA THR A 6 6.63 15.27 1.33
C THR A 6 6.25 14.86 -0.09
N CYS A 7 5.07 15.26 -0.55
CA CYS A 7 4.61 14.93 -1.89
C CYS A 7 5.52 15.54 -2.97
N GLY A 8 5.68 14.83 -4.09
CA GLY A 8 6.25 15.39 -5.31
C GLY A 8 5.25 16.28 -6.05
N ASN A 9 5.48 16.48 -7.35
CA ASN A 9 4.64 17.35 -8.18
C ASN A 9 3.21 16.82 -8.38
N VAL A 10 3.02 15.50 -8.35
CA VAL A 10 1.72 14.85 -8.63
C VAL A 10 1.36 13.95 -7.44
N PRO A 11 0.60 14.46 -6.46
CA PRO A 11 0.10 13.64 -5.37
C PRO A 11 -0.95 12.63 -5.86
N LEU A 12 -1.05 11.51 -5.15
CA LEU A 12 -2.13 10.55 -5.31
C LEU A 12 -3.32 10.91 -4.41
N GLU A 13 -4.45 10.31 -4.75
CA GLU A 13 -5.67 10.27 -3.96
C GLU A 13 -6.03 8.79 -3.73
N SER A 14 -6.48 8.44 -2.51
CA SER A 14 -6.94 7.07 -2.24
C SER A 14 -8.18 6.73 -3.07
N SER A 15 -8.38 5.45 -3.38
CA SER A 15 -9.36 5.01 -4.36
C SER A 15 -10.79 5.20 -3.85
N PHE A 16 -11.05 4.81 -2.60
CA PHE A 16 -12.39 4.80 -2.02
C PHE A 16 -12.64 5.95 -1.03
N GLU A 17 -11.82 6.10 0.02
CA GLU A 17 -11.98 7.16 1.03
C GLU A 17 -11.63 8.56 0.50
N LYS A 18 -11.03 8.64 -0.69
CA LYS A 18 -10.61 9.90 -1.35
C LYS A 18 -9.65 10.73 -0.50
N VAL A 19 -8.74 10.07 0.22
CA VAL A 19 -7.71 10.76 1.02
C VAL A 19 -6.73 11.44 0.07
N PRO A 20 -6.59 12.77 0.11
CA PRO A 20 -5.73 13.49 -0.82
C PRO A 20 -4.28 13.52 -0.33
N ARG A 21 -3.36 13.88 -1.23
CA ARG A 21 -1.93 14.10 -0.93
C ARG A 21 -1.24 12.86 -0.39
N CYS A 22 -1.49 11.74 -1.03
CA CYS A 22 -0.82 10.47 -0.77
C CYS A 22 0.38 10.27 -1.70
N VAL A 23 1.39 9.56 -1.23
CA VAL A 23 2.54 9.11 -2.05
C VAL A 23 2.46 7.63 -2.41
N TYR A 24 1.67 6.88 -1.63
CA TYR A 24 1.33 5.48 -1.84
C TYR A 24 -0.14 5.25 -1.52
N THR A 25 -0.81 4.42 -2.33
CA THR A 25 -2.18 3.96 -2.09
C THR A 25 -2.28 2.48 -2.44
N SER A 26 -3.07 1.73 -1.66
CA SER A 26 -3.41 0.32 -1.85
C SER A 26 -4.91 0.17 -1.63
N THR A 27 -5.60 -0.43 -2.58
CA THR A 27 -7.01 -0.79 -2.43
C THR A 27 -7.19 -2.25 -2.80
N ALA A 28 -7.64 -3.05 -1.85
CA ALA A 28 -7.76 -4.49 -1.99
C ALA A 28 -9.20 -4.92 -1.70
N LEU A 29 -9.85 -5.54 -2.68
CA LEU A 29 -11.17 -6.14 -2.53
C LEU A 29 -11.02 -7.64 -2.29
N TYR A 30 -11.58 -8.11 -1.18
CA TYR A 30 -11.65 -9.52 -0.81
C TYR A 30 -13.10 -10.00 -0.87
N GLU A 31 -13.27 -11.24 -1.31
CA GLU A 31 -14.56 -11.94 -1.28
C GLU A 31 -14.43 -13.20 -0.42
N TYR A 32 -15.46 -13.50 0.35
CA TYR A 32 -15.52 -14.73 1.12
C TYR A 32 -16.15 -15.87 0.32
N ARG A 33 -15.53 -17.05 0.33
CA ARG A 33 -16.06 -18.23 -0.35
C ARG A 33 -16.81 -19.16 0.61
N GLY A 34 -18.13 -19.18 0.57
CA GLY A 34 -18.99 -20.17 1.23
C GLY A 34 -19.15 -21.45 0.40
N TRP A 35 -20.20 -22.23 0.71
CA TRP A 35 -20.48 -23.51 0.05
C TRP A 35 -20.86 -23.34 -1.42
N ASP A 36 -21.82 -22.45 -1.69
CA ASP A 36 -22.40 -22.19 -3.01
C ASP A 36 -21.92 -20.85 -3.62
N SER A 37 -20.92 -20.21 -3.01
CA SER A 37 -20.42 -18.92 -3.52
C SER A 37 -19.26 -19.10 -4.51
N LYS A 38 -19.17 -18.12 -5.41
CA LYS A 38 -18.16 -18.10 -6.48
C LYS A 38 -16.76 -17.89 -5.90
N ALA A 39 -15.76 -18.45 -6.58
CA ALA A 39 -14.37 -18.23 -6.25
C ALA A 39 -13.91 -16.83 -6.70
N ALA A 40 -13.07 -16.18 -5.91
CA ALA A 40 -12.53 -14.85 -6.21
C ALA A 40 -11.45 -14.94 -7.30
N ASN A 41 -10.67 -16.03 -7.25
CA ASN A 41 -9.60 -16.39 -8.17
C ASN A 41 -9.50 -17.94 -8.25
N PRO A 42 -8.75 -18.51 -9.21
CA PRO A 42 -8.68 -19.96 -9.43
C PRO A 42 -8.16 -20.77 -8.23
N THR A 43 -7.35 -20.17 -7.36
CA THR A 43 -6.74 -20.82 -6.20
C THR A 43 -7.55 -20.62 -4.90
N HIS A 44 -8.67 -19.90 -4.97
CA HIS A 44 -9.47 -19.55 -3.79
C HIS A 44 -10.13 -20.79 -3.16
N ARG A 45 -9.77 -21.15 -1.93
CA ARG A 45 -10.34 -22.29 -1.20
C ARG A 45 -11.72 -21.98 -0.61
N ARG A 46 -12.49 -23.00 -0.25
CA ARG A 46 -13.76 -22.83 0.46
C ARG A 46 -13.50 -22.39 1.91
N PHE A 47 -14.44 -21.62 2.44
CA PHE A 47 -14.46 -21.02 3.77
C PHE A 47 -13.27 -20.08 4.07
N THR A 48 -12.70 -19.47 3.03
CA THR A 48 -11.60 -18.51 3.16
C THR A 48 -11.96 -17.17 2.52
N TRP A 49 -11.14 -16.16 2.81
CA TRP A 49 -11.13 -14.89 2.08
C TRP A 49 -10.17 -14.98 0.89
N GLY A 50 -10.62 -14.52 -0.27
CA GLY A 50 -9.84 -14.51 -1.50
C GLY A 50 -9.73 -13.11 -2.05
N LEU A 51 -8.52 -12.71 -2.42
CA LEU A 51 -8.27 -11.45 -3.10
C LEU A 51 -8.90 -11.50 -4.50
N ARG A 52 -9.79 -10.53 -4.77
CA ARG A 52 -10.50 -10.40 -6.05
C ARG A 52 -9.90 -9.30 -6.93
N SER A 53 -9.62 -8.14 -6.34
CA SER A 53 -8.97 -7.01 -7.01
C SER A 53 -7.94 -6.39 -6.08
N LEU A 54 -6.82 -5.95 -6.65
CA LEU A 54 -5.77 -5.24 -5.94
C LEU A 54 -5.23 -4.14 -6.85
N GLU A 55 -5.32 -2.90 -6.35
CA GLU A 55 -4.79 -1.73 -7.00
C GLU A 55 -3.77 -1.08 -6.08
N ARG A 56 -2.55 -0.89 -6.57
CA ARG A 56 -1.48 -0.22 -5.83
C ARG A 56 -0.84 0.84 -6.70
N HIS A 57 -0.74 2.04 -6.17
CA HIS A 57 -0.12 3.16 -6.86
C HIS A 57 0.91 3.80 -5.94
N VAL A 58 2.02 4.21 -6.54
CA VAL A 58 3.11 4.92 -5.86
C VAL A 58 3.66 5.97 -6.82
N VAL A 59 3.99 7.13 -6.28
CA VAL A 59 4.58 8.24 -7.03
C VAL A 59 5.95 8.58 -6.45
N ASP A 60 6.75 9.34 -7.19
CA ASP A 60 7.98 9.92 -6.66
C ASP A 60 7.65 10.89 -5.52
N PHE A 61 8.42 10.85 -4.43
CA PHE A 61 8.23 11.70 -3.26
C PHE A 61 9.55 12.07 -2.60
N TYR A 62 9.54 13.09 -1.76
CA TYR A 62 10.70 13.43 -0.94
C TYR A 62 10.59 12.82 0.44
N ILE A 63 11.71 12.31 0.94
CA ILE A 63 11.89 11.94 2.35
C ILE A 63 12.86 12.94 2.99
N SER A 64 12.49 13.45 4.15
CA SER A 64 13.33 14.32 4.96
C SER A 64 13.53 13.75 6.36
N ASP A 65 14.78 13.57 6.75
CA ASP A 65 15.15 13.23 8.12
C ASP A 65 15.45 14.52 8.90
N PHE A 66 14.67 14.76 9.95
CA PHE A 66 14.82 15.95 10.79
C PHE A 66 16.15 15.97 11.55
N GLN A 67 16.69 14.81 11.93
CA GLN A 67 17.91 14.74 12.73
C GLN A 67 19.15 15.04 11.90
N SER A 68 19.26 14.46 10.72
CA SER A 68 20.42 14.65 9.83
C SER A 68 20.28 15.86 8.89
N GLY A 69 19.08 16.44 8.76
CA GLY A 69 18.77 17.46 7.75
C GLY A 69 18.81 16.93 6.32
N LEU A 70 18.88 15.60 6.14
CA LEU A 70 18.90 14.97 4.84
C LEU A 70 17.54 15.13 4.16
N ARG A 71 17.56 15.59 2.91
CA ARG A 71 16.41 15.55 2.00
C ARG A 71 16.78 14.78 0.75
N ALA A 72 16.10 13.66 0.52
CA ALA A 72 16.31 12.82 -0.64
C ALA A 72 15.03 12.62 -1.45
N LEU A 73 15.17 12.54 -2.76
CA LEU A 73 14.09 12.18 -3.68
C LEU A 73 14.02 10.67 -3.82
N VAL A 74 12.91 10.08 -3.45
CA VAL A 74 12.64 8.66 -3.61
C VAL A 74 12.03 8.43 -4.99
N LYS A 75 12.71 7.64 -5.83
CA LYS A 75 12.33 7.32 -7.20
C LYS A 75 11.53 6.03 -7.26
N THR A 76 10.24 6.15 -7.05
CA THR A 76 9.27 5.04 -6.99
C THR A 76 8.25 5.06 -8.12
N GLY A 77 8.03 6.21 -8.76
CA GLY A 77 7.17 6.35 -9.94
C GLY A 77 7.83 5.84 -11.21
N SER A 78 7.02 5.57 -12.25
CA SER A 78 7.47 5.14 -13.59
C SER A 78 8.05 3.73 -13.69
N GLY A 79 7.38 2.75 -13.09
CA GLY A 79 7.68 1.32 -13.28
C GLY A 79 8.78 0.76 -12.37
N ALA A 80 9.27 1.54 -11.41
CA ALA A 80 10.13 1.04 -10.35
C ALA A 80 9.38 0.00 -9.51
N ARG A 81 10.06 -1.10 -9.15
CA ARG A 81 9.51 -2.11 -8.26
C ARG A 81 9.53 -1.56 -6.83
N VAL A 82 8.42 -1.73 -6.13
CA VAL A 82 8.27 -1.28 -4.74
C VAL A 82 7.64 -2.40 -3.94
N THR A 83 8.23 -2.68 -2.78
CA THR A 83 7.71 -3.60 -1.78
C THR A 83 7.18 -2.79 -0.59
N PRO A 84 5.87 -2.50 -0.54
CA PRO A 84 5.27 -1.73 0.53
C PRO A 84 4.93 -2.59 1.76
N TYR A 85 5.25 -2.07 2.94
CA TYR A 85 4.83 -2.53 4.25
C TYR A 85 3.99 -1.41 4.87
N VAL A 86 2.75 -1.33 4.41
CA VAL A 86 1.76 -0.33 4.82
C VAL A 86 0.55 -1.09 5.33
N ASP A 87 0.09 -0.73 6.51
CA ASP A 87 -1.10 -1.32 7.09
C ASP A 87 -2.34 -0.90 6.30
N GLU A 88 -3.24 -1.86 6.07
CA GLU A 88 -4.50 -1.65 5.34
C GLU A 88 -5.67 -1.74 6.34
N SER A 89 -6.49 -0.69 6.41
CA SER A 89 -7.71 -0.63 7.22
C SER A 89 -8.89 -1.20 6.44
N ILE A 90 -9.88 -1.76 7.14
CA ILE A 90 -11.13 -2.19 6.51
C ILE A 90 -12.03 -0.96 6.38
N VAL A 91 -12.34 -0.56 5.14
CA VAL A 91 -13.16 0.61 4.84
C VAL A 91 -14.59 0.25 4.45
N VAL A 92 -14.80 -0.98 3.95
CA VAL A 92 -16.13 -1.54 3.66
C VAL A 92 -16.16 -3.00 4.07
N ASP A 93 -17.21 -3.41 4.80
CA ASP A 93 -17.46 -4.79 5.19
C ASP A 93 -18.93 -5.13 4.90
N ILE A 94 -19.17 -5.94 3.86
CA ILE A 94 -20.48 -6.41 3.44
C ILE A 94 -20.67 -7.84 3.93
N ASN A 95 -21.64 -8.04 4.81
CA ASN A 95 -21.99 -9.31 5.43
C ASN A 95 -23.48 -9.62 5.20
N ALA A 96 -23.92 -10.81 5.63
CA ALA A 96 -25.30 -11.27 5.44
C ALA A 96 -26.38 -10.38 6.12
N ASN A 97 -25.99 -9.54 7.08
CA ASN A 97 -26.90 -8.66 7.83
C ASN A 97 -27.01 -7.24 7.24
N ASN A 98 -26.05 -6.82 6.42
CA ASN A 98 -26.00 -5.49 5.78
C ASN A 98 -25.84 -5.66 4.27
N LYS A 99 -26.84 -6.31 3.67
CA LYS A 99 -26.83 -6.72 2.26
C LYS A 99 -26.92 -5.57 1.27
N ASP A 100 -27.34 -4.39 1.70
CA ASP A 100 -27.46 -3.23 0.84
C ASP A 100 -26.15 -2.42 0.88
N PRO A 101 -25.24 -2.59 -0.11
CA PRO A 101 -24.00 -1.83 -0.17
C PRO A 101 -24.28 -0.34 -0.37
N SER A 102 -23.34 0.50 0.09
CA SER A 102 -23.44 1.94 -0.14
C SER A 102 -23.41 2.25 -1.65
N PRO A 103 -24.12 3.31 -2.10
CA PRO A 103 -24.07 3.74 -3.50
C PRO A 103 -22.66 4.03 -4.00
N ASP A 104 -21.79 4.55 -3.13
CA ASP A 104 -20.38 4.80 -3.44
C ASP A 104 -19.61 3.52 -3.71
N PHE A 105 -19.86 2.47 -2.93
CA PHE A 105 -19.24 1.17 -3.14
C PHE A 105 -19.72 0.51 -4.43
N LEU A 106 -21.03 0.58 -4.73
CA LEU A 106 -21.58 0.10 -5.99
C LEU A 106 -20.99 0.82 -7.21
N ARG A 107 -20.84 2.15 -7.12
CA ARG A 107 -20.17 2.95 -8.15
C ARG A 107 -18.71 2.51 -8.34
N TRP A 108 -17.96 2.37 -7.24
CA TRP A 108 -16.57 1.92 -7.27
C TRP A 108 -16.40 0.54 -7.92
N LEU A 109 -17.30 -0.40 -7.62
CA LEU A 109 -17.35 -1.72 -8.25
C LEU A 109 -17.67 -1.62 -9.75
N GLY A 110 -18.66 -0.79 -10.10
CA GLY A 110 -19.10 -0.57 -11.48
C GLY A 110 -17.99 -0.01 -12.39
N GLU A 111 -17.22 0.96 -11.90
CA GLU A 111 -16.05 1.52 -12.60
C GLU A 111 -14.99 0.45 -12.93
N ARG A 112 -14.96 -0.65 -12.19
CA ARG A 112 -13.99 -1.75 -12.31
C ARG A 112 -14.58 -3.01 -12.93
N ASN A 113 -15.82 -2.96 -13.42
CA ASN A 113 -16.56 -4.12 -13.94
C ASN A 113 -16.65 -5.28 -12.93
N LEU A 114 -16.75 -4.97 -11.64
CA LEU A 114 -16.91 -5.94 -10.58
C LEU A 114 -18.39 -6.09 -10.23
N SER A 115 -18.84 -7.34 -10.08
CA SER A 115 -20.23 -7.66 -9.75
C SER A 115 -20.47 -7.53 -8.26
N SER A 116 -21.53 -6.84 -7.84
CA SER A 116 -22.01 -6.81 -6.44
C SER A 116 -23.02 -7.92 -6.11
N ASP A 117 -22.94 -9.10 -6.78
CA ASP A 117 -23.75 -10.29 -6.43
C ASP A 117 -23.79 -10.49 -4.90
N ASP A 118 -24.83 -11.12 -4.32
CA ASP A 118 -25.07 -11.42 -2.87
C ASP A 118 -23.91 -12.17 -2.18
N ARG A 119 -22.74 -11.53 -2.16
CA ARG A 119 -21.44 -12.03 -1.76
C ARG A 119 -21.02 -11.22 -0.56
N ILE A 120 -20.40 -11.93 0.37
CA ILE A 120 -19.72 -11.32 1.49
C ILE A 120 -18.41 -10.74 0.95
N MET A 121 -18.26 -9.43 1.07
CA MET A 121 -17.15 -8.67 0.52
C MET A 121 -16.50 -7.82 1.60
N ARG A 122 -15.21 -7.60 1.45
CA ARG A 122 -14.45 -6.72 2.34
C ARG A 122 -13.46 -5.93 1.52
N MET A 123 -13.56 -4.62 1.58
CA MET A 123 -12.57 -3.73 0.99
C MET A 123 -11.63 -3.24 2.06
N LYS A 124 -10.34 -3.33 1.76
CA LYS A 124 -9.29 -2.74 2.56
C LYS A 124 -8.61 -1.64 1.78
N GLU A 125 -8.28 -0.55 2.45
CA GLU A 125 -7.52 0.55 1.89
C GLU A 125 -6.32 0.86 2.79
N GLY A 126 -5.18 1.17 2.18
CA GLY A 126 -3.97 1.59 2.87
C GLY A 126 -3.32 2.72 2.10
N TYR A 127 -2.74 3.69 2.78
CA TYR A 127 -2.10 4.82 2.14
C TYR A 127 -0.95 5.36 3.00
N ILE A 128 -0.04 6.07 2.35
CA ILE A 128 0.95 6.92 3.02
C ILE A 128 0.65 8.35 2.60
N LYS A 129 0.27 9.17 3.57
CA LYS A 129 -0.03 10.58 3.36
C LYS A 129 1.24 11.42 3.51
N GLU A 130 1.25 12.58 2.88
CA GLU A 130 2.21 13.61 3.24
C GLU A 130 2.18 13.92 4.74
N GLY A 131 3.36 14.09 5.35
CA GLY A 131 3.52 14.26 6.79
C GLY A 131 3.69 12.94 7.55
N SER A 132 3.39 11.78 6.95
CA SER A 132 3.65 10.48 7.59
C SER A 132 5.15 10.21 7.71
N THR A 133 5.53 9.54 8.80
CA THR A 133 6.89 9.02 9.00
C THR A 133 7.03 7.66 8.33
N VAL A 134 8.02 7.54 7.46
CA VAL A 134 8.30 6.31 6.74
C VAL A 134 9.77 5.93 6.79
N SER A 135 10.02 4.64 6.68
CA SER A 135 11.33 4.04 6.49
C SER A 135 11.47 3.53 5.06
N VAL A 136 12.46 4.05 4.34
CA VAL A 136 12.77 3.70 2.95
C VAL A 136 14.11 2.98 2.88
N MET A 137 14.13 1.83 2.20
CA MET A 137 15.35 1.10 1.85
C MET A 137 15.51 1.03 0.33
N GLY A 138 16.67 1.44 -0.15
CA GLY A 138 17.05 1.46 -1.56
C GLY A 138 18.50 1.89 -1.71
N VAL A 139 18.95 2.12 -2.94
CA VAL A 139 20.31 2.59 -3.23
C VAL A 139 20.34 4.11 -3.22
N VAL A 140 21.24 4.69 -2.43
CA VAL A 140 21.45 6.14 -2.41
C VAL A 140 22.35 6.52 -3.57
N GLN A 141 21.88 7.41 -4.42
CA GLN A 141 22.63 7.97 -5.55
C GLN A 141 22.60 9.49 -5.48
N ARG A 142 23.68 10.15 -5.90
CA ARG A 142 23.72 11.61 -6.04
C ARG A 142 23.71 11.96 -7.51
N ASN A 143 22.76 12.79 -7.95
CA ASN A 143 22.70 13.32 -9.31
C ASN A 143 22.47 14.84 -9.28
N GLU A 144 23.33 15.61 -9.95
CA GLU A 144 23.20 17.08 -10.09
C GLU A 144 22.82 17.81 -8.77
N ASN A 145 23.46 17.44 -7.65
CA ASN A 145 23.22 17.92 -6.28
C ASN A 145 21.93 17.46 -5.57
N VAL A 146 21.10 16.64 -6.21
CA VAL A 146 19.96 15.97 -5.57
C VAL A 146 20.40 14.60 -5.07
N LEU A 147 20.17 14.33 -3.78
CA LEU A 147 20.25 12.97 -3.23
C LEU A 147 19.00 12.22 -3.66
N MET A 148 19.17 11.03 -4.22
CA MET A 148 18.10 10.19 -4.70
C MET A 148 18.20 8.81 -4.05
N ILE A 149 17.05 8.19 -3.80
CA ILE A 149 16.94 6.79 -3.42
C ILE A 149 16.26 6.08 -4.58
N VAL A 150 16.99 5.17 -5.23
CA VAL A 150 16.57 4.43 -6.42
C VAL A 150 16.45 2.94 -6.09
N PRO A 151 15.65 2.15 -6.84
CA PRO A 151 15.59 0.71 -6.64
C PRO A 151 16.98 0.06 -6.82
N PRO A 152 17.32 -0.94 -6.01
CA PRO A 152 18.53 -1.72 -6.23
C PRO A 152 18.45 -2.46 -7.59
N PRO A 153 19.59 -2.62 -8.30
CA PRO A 153 19.61 -3.28 -9.61
C PRO A 153 19.32 -4.78 -9.52
N GLU A 154 19.62 -5.39 -8.39
CA GLU A 154 19.36 -6.81 -8.09
C GLU A 154 18.52 -6.94 -6.82
N PRO A 155 17.66 -7.98 -6.70
CA PRO A 155 16.89 -8.22 -5.49
C PRO A 155 17.82 -8.42 -4.29
N VAL A 156 17.48 -7.78 -3.17
CA VAL A 156 18.24 -7.91 -1.93
C VAL A 156 17.77 -9.16 -1.20
N SER A 157 18.64 -10.16 -1.10
CA SER A 157 18.36 -11.38 -0.34
C SER A 157 18.50 -11.09 1.16
N MET A 158 17.42 -11.26 1.91
CA MET A 158 17.49 -11.38 3.36
C MET A 158 18.05 -12.77 3.67
N GLY A 159 19.21 -12.82 4.33
CA GLY A 159 19.91 -14.07 4.64
C GLY A 159 19.04 -15.09 5.39
N CYS A 160 19.49 -16.34 5.43
CA CYS A 160 18.74 -17.40 6.12
C CYS A 160 19.21 -17.56 7.56
N GLN A 161 18.28 -17.43 8.52
CA GLN A 161 18.50 -17.81 9.92
C GLN A 161 17.74 -19.10 10.21
N TRP A 162 18.37 -20.23 9.88
CA TRP A 162 17.83 -21.57 10.12
C TRP A 162 17.48 -21.83 11.59
N ALA A 163 18.25 -21.26 12.52
CA ALA A 163 17.99 -21.39 13.96
C ALA A 163 16.66 -20.73 14.41
N GLN A 164 16.13 -19.79 13.62
CA GLN A 164 14.87 -19.09 13.90
C GLN A 164 13.74 -19.50 12.92
N CYS A 165 13.95 -20.52 12.10
CA CYS A 165 13.02 -20.95 11.04
C CYS A 165 12.63 -19.84 10.05
N ILE A 166 13.51 -18.87 9.83
CA ILE A 166 13.27 -17.79 8.86
C ILE A 166 13.76 -18.25 7.49
N LEU A 167 12.79 -18.48 6.59
CA LEU A 167 13.06 -18.81 5.19
C LEU A 167 13.70 -17.59 4.48
N PRO A 168 14.60 -17.83 3.51
CA PRO A 168 15.17 -16.74 2.72
C PRO A 168 14.06 -15.99 1.99
N ALA A 169 14.03 -14.67 2.18
CA ALA A 169 13.11 -13.76 1.50
C ALA A 169 13.92 -12.81 0.62
N SER A 170 13.51 -12.64 -0.64
CA SER A 170 14.08 -11.65 -1.55
C SER A 170 13.21 -10.40 -1.55
N LEU A 171 13.81 -9.26 -1.21
CA LEU A 171 13.16 -7.95 -1.36
C LEU A 171 13.49 -7.41 -2.75
N ASP A 172 12.46 -7.03 -3.48
CA ASP A 172 12.59 -6.54 -4.83
C ASP A 172 12.23 -5.06 -4.91
N GLY A 173 13.15 -4.28 -5.48
CA GLY A 173 12.99 -2.83 -5.60
C GLY A 173 13.08 -2.08 -4.27
N ILE A 174 12.44 -0.91 -4.21
CA ILE A 174 12.46 -0.05 -3.02
C ILE A 174 11.53 -0.63 -1.96
N VAL A 175 12.02 -0.78 -0.74
CA VAL A 175 11.16 -1.13 0.40
C VAL A 175 10.66 0.14 1.05
N LEU A 176 9.34 0.21 1.22
CA LEU A 176 8.65 1.34 1.83
C LEU A 176 7.87 0.85 3.04
N ARG A 177 8.24 1.27 4.24
CA ARG A 177 7.54 0.93 5.49
C ARG A 177 6.95 2.18 6.11
N CYS A 178 5.66 2.17 6.43
CA CYS A 178 5.06 3.21 7.26
C CYS A 178 5.32 2.87 8.74
N GLU A 179 5.82 3.84 9.53
CA GLU A 179 6.16 3.57 10.93
C GLU A 179 4.99 3.76 11.90
N ASP A 180 3.98 4.58 11.56
CA ASP A 180 2.76 4.69 12.37
C ASP A 180 1.56 5.18 11.54
N THR A 181 0.44 4.44 11.63
CA THR A 181 -0.92 4.89 11.28
C THR A 181 -1.76 5.12 12.54
N SER A 182 -1.13 5.34 13.70
CA SER A 182 -1.86 5.68 14.92
C SER A 182 -2.44 7.09 14.78
N GLU A 183 -3.77 7.20 14.93
CA GLU A 183 -4.51 8.46 15.00
C GLU A 183 -3.80 9.44 15.95
N THR A 184 -3.04 10.38 15.42
CA THR A 184 -2.67 11.59 16.14
C THR A 184 -2.51 12.71 15.14
N ASP A 185 -3.65 13.37 14.89
CA ASP A 185 -3.70 14.75 14.43
C ASP A 185 -3.11 15.65 15.53
N VAL A 186 -1.78 15.60 15.69
CA VAL A 186 -1.04 16.48 16.59
C VAL A 186 -0.02 17.21 15.76
N ILE A 187 -0.41 18.40 15.31
CA ILE A 187 0.48 19.43 14.79
C ILE A 187 1.35 19.89 15.98
N PRO A 188 2.68 19.69 15.98
CA PRO A 188 3.52 20.35 16.96
C PRO A 188 3.58 21.85 16.61
N VAL A 189 3.12 22.68 17.57
CA VAL A 189 3.26 24.15 17.59
C VAL A 189 4.67 24.53 18.01
#